data_AF-A0A3B9SL90-F1
#
_entry.id   AF-A0A3B9SL90-F1
#
_cell.length_a   1.000
_cell.length_b   1.000
_cell.length_c   1.000
_cell.angle_alpha   90.00
_cell.angle_beta   90.00
_cell.angle_gamma   90.00
#
_symmetry.space_group_name_H-M   'P 1'
#
loop_
_entity.id
_entity.type
_entity.pdbx_description
1 polymer ?
#
loop_
_entity_poly.entity_id
_entity_poly.type
_entity_poly.pdbx_seq_one_letter_code
_entity_poly.pdbx_strand_id
1 'polypeptide(L)'
;MDQPAYIPQEERLMVVSKRQALRIGLPLESTWAENRVALTPEGVHLLVQQGHEILVERGAGLAARYTDHEYSEAGAQITEDRA
;
A
#
# COMPACT_ATOMS: atom_id res chain seq x y z
N MET A 1 -51.24 -34.34 -5.02
CA MET A 1 -50.25 -33.63 -5.85
C MET A 1 -49.31 -32.92 -4.88
N ASP A 2 -48.29 -33.62 -4.39
CA ASP A 2 -47.27 -33.02 -3.51
C ASP A 2 -46.02 -32.78 -4.35
N GLN A 3 -45.74 -31.52 -4.64
CA GLN A 3 -44.45 -31.13 -5.21
C GLN A 3 -43.49 -30.88 -4.04
N PRO A 4 -42.29 -31.48 -4.04
CA PRO A 4 -41.31 -31.16 -3.02
C PRO A 4 -40.84 -29.71 -3.22
N ALA A 5 -40.96 -28.91 -2.17
CA ALA A 5 -40.40 -27.57 -2.13
C ALA A 5 -38.87 -27.68 -2.08
N TYR A 6 -38.19 -27.27 -3.17
CA TYR A 6 -36.73 -27.19 -3.18
C TYR A 6 -36.29 -26.00 -2.33
N ILE A 7 -35.62 -26.29 -1.22
CA ILE A 7 -34.97 -25.26 -0.39
C ILE A 7 -33.51 -25.17 -0.87
N PRO A 8 -33.05 -24.00 -1.37
CA PRO A 8 -31.66 -23.84 -1.76
C PRO A 8 -30.76 -23.91 -0.52
N GLN A 9 -29.69 -24.70 -0.60
CA GLN A 9 -28.66 -24.75 0.43
C GLN A 9 -27.56 -23.74 0.10
N GLU A 10 -27.21 -22.89 1.05
CA GLU A 10 -26.08 -21.97 0.91
C GLU A 10 -24.75 -22.74 0.98
N GLU A 11 -24.05 -22.83 -0.15
CA GLU A 11 -22.71 -23.41 -0.22
C GLU A 11 -21.67 -22.32 0.08
N ARG A 12 -20.91 -22.46 1.17
CA ARG A 12 -19.82 -21.54 1.48
C ARG A 12 -18.57 -21.99 0.73
N LEU A 13 -18.24 -21.28 -0.35
CA LEU A 13 -16.97 -21.50 -1.04
C LEU A 13 -15.82 -21.07 -0.11
N MET A 14 -14.87 -21.97 0.16
CA MET A 14 -13.63 -21.59 0.85
C MET A 14 -12.84 -20.62 -0.03
N VAL A 15 -12.78 -19.35 0.37
CA VAL A 15 -11.89 -18.38 -0.25
C VAL A 15 -10.50 -18.58 0.35
N VAL A 16 -9.60 -19.18 -0.42
CA VAL A 16 -8.19 -19.22 -0.06
C VAL A 16 -7.68 -17.78 -0.14
N SER A 17 -7.33 -17.19 0.99
CA SER A 17 -6.76 -15.84 1.02
C SER A 17 -5.39 -15.87 0.31
N LYS A 18 -5.33 -15.35 -0.92
CA LYS A 18 -4.06 -15.10 -1.59
C LYS A 18 -3.41 -13.89 -0.90
N ARG A 19 -2.32 -14.11 -0.16
CA ARG A 19 -1.39 -13.02 0.16
C ARG A 19 -0.77 -12.54 -1.15
N GLN A 20 -1.11 -11.32 -1.58
CA GLN A 20 -0.49 -10.68 -2.74
C GLN A 20 0.52 -9.66 -2.26
N ALA A 21 1.77 -9.77 -2.74
CA ALA A 21 2.74 -8.71 -2.61
C ALA A 21 2.40 -7.60 -3.61
N LEU A 22 2.30 -6.36 -3.15
CA LEU A 22 2.00 -5.18 -3.95
C LEU A 22 3.25 -4.34 -4.14
N ARG A 23 3.29 -3.59 -5.25
CA ARG A 23 4.24 -2.50 -5.48
C ARG A 23 3.49 -1.19 -5.36
N ILE A 24 3.94 -0.31 -4.47
CA ILE A 24 3.25 0.94 -4.12
C ILE A 24 4.23 2.11 -4.28
N GLY A 25 3.86 3.10 -5.09
CA GLY A 25 4.63 4.31 -5.32
C GLY A 25 4.16 5.49 -4.46
N LEU A 26 5.11 6.28 -3.95
CA LEU A 26 4.88 7.55 -3.27
C LEU A 26 5.53 8.67 -4.10
N PRO A 27 4.77 9.34 -4.98
CA PRO A 27 5.29 10.46 -5.76
C PRO A 27 5.52 11.69 -4.88
N LEU A 28 6.37 12.60 -5.36
CA LEU A 28 6.51 13.94 -4.82
C LEU A 28 5.23 14.73 -5.10
N GLU A 29 4.71 15.40 -4.08
CA GLU A 29 3.55 16.26 -4.23
C GLU A 29 3.89 17.49 -5.08
N SER A 30 2.97 17.84 -5.99
CA SER A 30 3.18 18.91 -6.99
C SER A 30 2.33 20.14 -6.72
N THR A 31 1.36 20.03 -5.79
CA THR A 31 0.45 21.11 -5.45
C THR A 31 1.16 22.20 -4.65
N TRP A 32 0.91 23.45 -5.01
CA TRP A 32 1.49 24.60 -4.30
C TRP A 32 1.06 24.64 -2.83
N ALA A 33 2.03 24.84 -1.93
CA ALA A 33 1.86 24.90 -0.48
C ALA A 33 1.26 23.64 0.18
N GLU A 34 1.28 22.49 -0.51
CA GLU A 34 0.97 21.20 0.10
C GLU A 34 2.24 20.58 0.69
N ASN A 35 2.20 20.25 1.98
CA ASN A 35 3.34 19.72 2.73
C ASN A 35 3.12 18.30 3.23
N ARG A 36 1.96 17.69 2.95
CA ARG A 36 1.65 16.32 3.33
C ARG A 36 2.33 15.32 2.40
N VAL A 37 2.55 14.13 2.93
CA VAL A 37 3.02 12.96 2.20
C VAL A 37 2.04 11.81 2.42
N ALA A 38 1.91 10.92 1.44
CA ALA A 38 0.93 9.83 1.47
C ALA A 38 1.16 8.85 2.63
N LEU A 39 2.43 8.56 2.97
CA LEU A 39 2.81 7.67 4.05
C LEU A 39 4.03 8.23 4.80
N THR A 40 4.01 8.08 6.12
CA THR A 40 5.19 8.32 6.97
C THR A 40 6.15 7.13 6.87
N PRO A 41 7.44 7.29 7.25
CA PRO A 41 8.38 6.19 7.31
C PRO A 41 7.88 4.98 8.14
N GLU A 42 7.13 5.21 9.23
CA GLU A 42 6.54 4.14 10.02
C GLU A 42 5.47 3.35 9.25
N GLY A 43 4.66 4.04 8.45
CA GLY A 43 3.66 3.41 7.58
C GLY A 43 4.32 2.58 6.47
N VAL A 44 5.41 3.10 5.90
CA VAL A 44 6.25 2.36 4.93
C VAL A 44 6.79 1.09 5.57
N HIS A 45 7.38 1.19 6.77
CA HIS A 45 7.94 0.04 7.47
C HIS A 45 6.91 -1.07 7.69
N LEU A 46 5.69 -0.72 8.08
CA LEU A 46 4.61 -1.70 8.27
C LEU A 46 4.28 -2.44 6.98
N LEU A 47 4.15 -1.73 5.85
CA LEU A 47 3.82 -2.34 4.56
C LEU A 47 4.96 -3.20 4.04
N VAL A 48 6.20 -2.77 4.22
CA VAL A 48 7.40 -3.56 3.89
C VAL A 48 7.44 -4.84 4.72
N GLN A 49 7.17 -4.76 6.03
CA GLN A 49 7.06 -5.95 6.90
C GLN A 49 5.95 -6.91 6.47
N GLN A 50 4.88 -6.41 5.86
CA GLN A 50 3.80 -7.22 5.29
C GLN A 50 4.16 -7.87 3.94
N GLY A 51 5.37 -7.59 3.42
CA GLY A 51 5.88 -8.15 2.17
C GLY A 51 5.51 -7.32 0.93
N HIS A 52 5.15 -6.05 1.11
CA HIS A 52 4.94 -5.12 0.00
C HIS A 52 6.23 -4.38 -0.35
N GLU A 53 6.37 -4.00 -1.61
CA GLU A 53 7.49 -3.21 -2.11
C GLU A 53 7.04 -1.75 -2.22
N ILE A 54 7.79 -0.86 -1.57
CA ILE A 54 7.49 0.57 -1.53
C ILE A 54 8.56 1.33 -2.31
N LEU A 55 8.13 2.14 -3.26
CA LEU A 55 8.95 3.05 -4.06
C LEU A 55 8.63 4.47 -3.63
N VAL A 56 9.65 5.27 -3.33
CA VAL A 56 9.48 6.66 -2.89
C VAL A 56 10.26 7.57 -3.83
N GLU A 57 9.58 8.54 -4.43
CA GLU A 57 10.23 9.56 -5.25
C GLU A 57 11.15 10.41 -4.38
N ARG A 58 12.37 10.65 -4.87
CA ARG A 58 13.38 11.45 -4.18
C ARG A 58 12.82 12.81 -3.76
N GLY A 59 12.84 13.08 -2.46
CA GLY A 59 12.37 14.33 -1.88
C GLY A 59 10.87 14.38 -1.54
N ALA A 60 10.10 13.31 -1.80
CA ALA A 60 8.64 13.29 -1.56
C ALA A 60 8.23 13.62 -0.12
N GLY A 61 9.07 13.25 0.87
CA GLY A 61 8.80 13.53 2.29
C GLY A 61 9.40 14.82 2.84
N LEU A 62 10.21 15.56 2.06
CA LEU A 62 10.98 16.69 2.60
C LEU A 62 10.08 17.79 3.16
N ALA A 63 8.97 18.08 2.47
CA ALA A 63 7.99 19.07 2.93
C ALA A 63 7.30 18.63 4.23
N ALA A 64 7.17 17.32 4.44
CA ALA A 64 6.63 16.70 5.65
C ALA A 64 7.70 16.48 6.75
N ARG A 65 8.94 16.95 6.53
CA ARG A 65 10.11 16.80 7.43
C ARG A 65 10.63 15.37 7.58
N TYR A 66 10.42 14.54 6.56
CA TYR A 66 11.03 13.22 6.45
C TYR A 66 12.08 13.23 5.34
N THR A 67 13.26 12.72 5.62
CA THR A 67 14.36 12.60 4.68
C THR A 67 14.26 11.30 3.88
N ASP A 68 14.85 11.29 2.69
CA ASP A 68 14.95 10.06 1.87
C ASP A 68 15.67 8.93 2.65
N HIS A 69 16.59 9.28 3.55
CA HIS A 69 17.27 8.32 4.42
C HIS A 69 16.30 7.61 5.36
N GLU A 70 15.37 8.34 5.99
CA GLU A 70 14.36 7.75 6.87
C GLU A 70 13.45 6.77 6.12
N TYR A 71 13.08 7.07 4.87
CA TYR A 71 12.35 6.13 4.02
C TYR A 71 13.19 4.91 3.64
N SER A 72 14.47 5.11 3.32
CA SER A 72 15.39 4.00 3.02
C SER A 72 15.57 3.09 4.24
N GLU A 73 15.70 3.64 5.45
CA GLU A 73 15.80 2.85 6.70
C GLU A 73 14.50 2.12 7.02
N ALA A 74 13.35 2.70 6.68
CA ALA A 74 12.05 2.03 6.77
C ALA A 74 11.91 0.85 5.78
N GLY A 75 12.80 0.73 4.80
CA GLY A 75 12.84 -0.36 3.80
C GLY A 75 12.22 -0.01 2.45
N ALA A 76 11.91 1.26 2.19
CA ALA A 76 11.54 1.71 0.85
C ALA A 76 12.75 1.82 -0.08
N GLN A 77 12.48 1.73 -1.38
CA GLN A 77 13.43 2.05 -2.44
C GLN A 77 13.23 3.49 -2.89
N ILE A 78 14.31 4.28 -2.89
CA ILE A 78 14.28 5.65 -3.42
C ILE A 78 14.45 5.61 -4.94
N THR A 79 13.56 6.30 -5.65
CA THR A 79 13.57 6.39 -7.11
C THR A 79 13.66 7.85 -7.57
N GLU A 80 14.29 8.08 -8.72
CA GLU A 80 14.27 9.39 -9.39
C GLU A 80 13.10 9.53 -10.37
N ASP A 81 12.50 8.41 -10.75
CA ASP A 81 11.29 8.40 -11.57
C ASP A 81 10.06 8.72 -10.72
N ARG A 82 9.09 9.37 -11.34
CA ARG A 82 7.79 9.63 -10.72
C ARG A 82 7.08 8.31 -10.42
N ALA A 83 6.89 8.03 -9.14
CA ALA A 83 6.34 6.78 -8.62
C ALA A 83 4.79 6.74 -8.65
#